data_AF-A0A643BPI0-F1
#
_entry.id   AF-A0A643BPI0-F1
#
_cell.length_a   1.000
_cell.length_b   1.000
_cell.length_c   1.000
_cell.angle_alpha   90.00
_cell.angle_beta   90.00
_cell.angle_gamma   90.00
#
_symmetry.space_group_name_H-M   'P 1'
#
loop_
_entity.id
_entity.type
_entity.pdbx_description
1 polymer ?
#
loop_
_entity_poly.entity_id
_entity_poly.type
_entity_poly.pdbx_seq_one_letter_code
_entity_poly.pdbx_strand_id
1 'polypeptide(L)'
;MIYLSQASLLLLNLCIFTCGEVIQGNCVHHSTDSPVDNIVEDESNAKGESKSNATVYKEDCEESCDVKTKITREEKHFMCSEFWLGLKKIFYIVNQKNTGFMLYVALESEDDTFAYASYDNFWLEDETRFFKMHLGRYSGNAGDAFRGFRKEDNQNAMPFSTSDVDNDGCRPACSISGQSVKSCSHLSNNTGWWFNQCGLANLNGIHYFPGKLLATGIRWGTWTKNNSPVKIKSVSMKIRRIYNPYFK
;
A
#
# COMPACT_ATOMS: atom_id res chain seq x y z
N MET A 1 -11.88 42.78 -16.07
CA MET A 1 -10.88 42.24 -16.99
C MET A 1 -10.02 41.24 -16.22
N ILE A 2 -10.21 39.95 -16.54
CA ILE A 2 -9.29 38.80 -16.40
C ILE A 2 -8.99 38.24 -14.98
N TYR A 3 -9.15 36.91 -14.95
CA TYR A 3 -9.05 35.91 -13.88
C TYR A 3 -7.61 35.39 -13.63
N LEU A 4 -7.52 34.58 -12.56
CA LEU A 4 -6.67 33.38 -12.29
C LEU A 4 -5.67 33.57 -11.12
N SER A 5 -5.88 32.93 -9.96
CA SER A 5 -5.75 31.49 -9.64
C SER A 5 -4.30 31.02 -9.47
N GLN A 6 -3.89 30.77 -8.22
CA GLN A 6 -2.93 29.72 -7.88
C GLN A 6 -3.34 28.99 -6.59
N ALA A 7 -3.97 27.84 -6.81
CA ALA A 7 -3.77 26.55 -6.15
C ALA A 7 -3.11 26.55 -4.75
N SER A 8 -3.90 26.35 -3.71
CA SER A 8 -3.46 25.69 -2.47
C SER A 8 -3.87 24.21 -2.51
N LEU A 9 -3.25 23.45 -3.41
CA LEU A 9 -3.29 21.98 -3.42
C LEU A 9 -2.15 21.46 -2.57
N LEU A 10 -2.30 21.52 -1.23
CA LEU A 10 -1.56 20.62 -0.35
C LEU A 10 -2.26 19.25 -0.39
N LEU A 11 -2.07 18.53 -1.50
CA LEU A 11 -2.25 17.09 -1.56
C LEU A 11 -1.14 16.47 -0.72
N LEU A 12 -1.39 16.24 0.58
CA LEU A 12 -0.68 15.17 1.27
C LEU A 12 -1.16 13.87 0.62
N ASN A 13 -0.47 13.46 -0.46
CA ASN A 13 -0.54 12.11 -0.99
C ASN A 13 0.12 11.19 0.03
N LEU A 14 -0.59 10.92 1.12
CA LEU A 14 -0.25 9.83 2.01
C LEU A 14 -0.81 8.56 1.39
N CYS A 15 -0.06 8.00 0.45
CA CYS A 15 -0.44 6.78 -0.24
C CYS A 15 0.12 5.58 0.51
N ILE A 16 -0.73 4.75 1.11
CA ILE A 16 -0.34 3.37 1.43
C ILE A 16 -0.49 2.58 0.13
N PHE A 17 0.59 2.12 -0.51
CA PHE A 17 0.53 1.29 -1.73
C PHE A 17 0.93 -0.15 -1.41
N THR A 18 0.23 -1.13 -1.96
CA THR A 18 0.77 -2.47 -2.22
C THR A 18 0.82 -2.64 -3.74
N CYS A 19 2.00 -2.85 -4.32
CA CYS A 19 2.15 -3.07 -5.75
C CYS A 19 2.22 -4.58 -6.01
N GLY A 20 1.24 -5.12 -6.73
CA GLY A 20 1.31 -6.45 -7.31
C GLY A 20 1.90 -6.38 -8.71
N GLU A 21 3.11 -6.92 -8.88
CA GLU A 21 3.50 -7.93 -9.88
C GLU A 21 5.01 -8.19 -9.77
N VAL A 22 5.37 -9.41 -9.39
CA VAL A 22 6.73 -9.94 -9.59
C VAL A 22 6.77 -10.44 -11.03
N ILE A 23 7.36 -9.69 -11.95
CA ILE A 23 7.81 -10.29 -13.21
C ILE A 23 9.09 -11.05 -12.89
N GLN A 24 8.95 -12.37 -12.80
CA GLN A 24 10.06 -13.30 -12.68
C GLN A 24 10.81 -13.35 -14.03
N GLY A 25 11.73 -12.41 -14.24
CA GLY A 25 12.71 -12.47 -15.32
C GLY A 25 13.81 -13.46 -14.95
N ASN A 26 13.78 -14.65 -15.53
CA ASN A 26 14.85 -15.64 -15.40
C ASN A 26 16.15 -15.10 -16.03
N CYS A 27 17.10 -14.66 -15.21
CA CYS A 27 18.49 -14.54 -15.65
C CYS A 27 19.12 -15.93 -15.63
N VAL A 28 19.21 -16.57 -16.79
CA VAL A 28 20.01 -17.80 -16.98
C VAL A 28 21.44 -17.37 -17.24
N HIS A 29 22.37 -17.77 -16.36
CA HIS A 29 23.80 -17.71 -16.66
C HIS A 29 24.13 -18.78 -17.72
N HIS A 30 24.44 -18.35 -18.95
CA HIS A 30 25.15 -19.20 -19.89
C HIS A 30 26.65 -18.95 -19.73
N SER A 31 27.33 -19.92 -19.11
CA SER A 31 28.78 -20.10 -19.24
C SER A 31 29.03 -20.82 -20.57
N THR A 32 29.81 -20.21 -21.45
CA THR A 32 30.46 -20.92 -22.56
C THR A 32 31.96 -20.75 -22.40
N ASP A 33 32.58 -21.71 -21.73
CA ASP A 33 34.02 -21.96 -21.86
C ASP A 33 34.24 -23.02 -22.93
N SER A 34 35.00 -22.68 -23.97
CA SER A 34 35.98 -23.61 -24.55
C SER A 34 37.00 -22.91 -25.45
N PRO A 35 38.19 -23.51 -25.60
CA PRO A 35 39.48 -22.82 -25.63
C PRO A 35 40.11 -22.85 -27.02
N VAL A 36 41.06 -21.94 -27.31
CA VAL A 36 42.02 -22.19 -28.40
C VAL A 36 43.43 -21.70 -28.04
N ASP A 37 44.29 -22.72 -27.98
CA ASP A 37 45.72 -22.88 -28.18
C ASP A 37 46.62 -21.73 -28.66
N ASN A 38 47.84 -21.79 -28.12
CA ASN A 38 49.05 -21.06 -28.51
C ASN A 38 49.70 -21.66 -29.77
N ILE A 39 50.18 -20.81 -30.69
CA ILE A 39 51.27 -21.12 -31.64
C ILE A 39 52.20 -19.90 -31.73
N VAL A 40 53.51 -20.15 -31.79
CA VAL A 40 54.66 -19.22 -31.70
C VAL A 40 55.33 -19.03 -33.08
N GLU A 41 56.11 -17.93 -33.20
CA GLU A 41 57.23 -17.60 -34.14
C GLU A 41 56.85 -16.88 -35.46
N ASP A 42 57.55 -15.86 -35.99
CA ASP A 42 58.63 -14.96 -35.53
C ASP A 42 58.76 -13.73 -36.49
N GLU A 43 59.40 -12.65 -36.01
CA GLU A 43 60.06 -11.47 -36.64
C GLU A 43 59.57 -10.79 -37.96
N SER A 44 59.23 -9.48 -37.88
CA SER A 44 60.17 -8.37 -38.21
C SER A 44 59.51 -6.99 -38.41
N ASN A 45 60.12 -6.01 -37.75
CA ASN A 45 60.34 -4.61 -38.13
C ASN A 45 59.22 -3.52 -38.12
N ALA A 46 59.56 -2.48 -37.34
CA ALA A 46 59.41 -1.05 -37.58
C ALA A 46 58.09 -0.31 -37.20
N LYS A 47 58.31 0.64 -36.29
CA LYS A 47 57.60 1.93 -36.09
C LYS A 47 56.16 1.90 -35.56
N GLY A 48 55.99 2.52 -34.39
CA GLY A 48 54.73 3.17 -34.02
C GLY A 48 54.34 2.92 -32.57
N GLU A 49 54.13 4.01 -31.84
CA GLU A 49 53.63 4.09 -30.47
C GLU A 49 52.48 3.11 -30.16
N SER A 50 52.52 2.46 -29.00
CA SER A 50 51.33 1.79 -28.45
C SER A 50 51.48 1.39 -26.98
N LYS A 51 50.66 2.07 -26.16
CA LYS A 51 49.78 1.52 -25.12
C LYS A 51 50.40 0.98 -23.82
N SER A 52 50.28 1.79 -22.76
CA SER A 52 50.01 1.27 -21.41
C SER A 52 48.63 0.60 -21.40
N ASN A 53 48.60 -0.68 -21.03
CA ASN A 53 47.38 -1.45 -20.84
C ASN A 53 46.70 -1.06 -19.52
N ALA A 54 45.64 -0.26 -19.61
CA ALA A 54 44.58 -0.24 -18.61
C ALA A 54 43.33 -0.81 -19.29
N THR A 55 42.89 -1.98 -18.86
CA THR A 55 41.67 -2.63 -19.32
C THR A 55 40.48 -1.83 -18.79
N VAL A 56 39.97 -0.93 -19.63
CA VAL A 56 38.67 -0.29 -19.42
C VAL A 56 37.63 -1.30 -19.85
N TYR A 57 36.91 -1.88 -18.88
CA TYR A 57 35.68 -2.61 -19.16
C TYR A 57 34.67 -1.58 -19.65
N LYS A 58 34.36 -1.67 -20.94
CA LYS A 58 33.33 -0.87 -21.60
C LYS A 58 32.02 -1.64 -21.44
N GLU A 59 31.19 -1.21 -20.49
CA GLU A 59 29.76 -1.54 -20.54
C GLU A 59 29.17 -0.75 -21.71
N ASP A 60 28.90 -1.44 -22.81
CA ASP A 60 28.06 -0.90 -23.88
C ASP A 60 26.61 -0.90 -23.37
N CYS A 61 26.26 0.12 -22.57
CA CYS A 61 24.88 0.58 -22.49
C CYS A 61 24.61 1.37 -23.76
N GLU A 62 23.77 0.86 -24.67
CA GLU A 62 23.18 1.68 -25.74
C GLU A 62 22.24 2.72 -25.11
N GLU A 63 22.80 3.82 -24.60
CA GLU A 63 22.07 5.06 -24.37
C GLU A 63 22.40 6.06 -25.48
N SER A 64 21.45 6.31 -26.37
CA SER A 64 21.44 7.53 -27.18
C SER A 64 21.10 8.71 -26.26
N CYS A 65 22.13 9.36 -25.72
CA CYS A 65 22.01 10.60 -24.96
C CYS A 65 21.82 11.80 -25.90
N ASP A 66 20.58 12.08 -26.32
CA ASP A 66 20.26 13.37 -26.92
C ASP A 66 19.97 14.42 -25.84
N VAL A 67 20.92 15.34 -25.68
CA VAL A 67 20.91 16.46 -24.74
C VAL A 67 19.87 17.49 -25.18
N LYS A 68 18.58 17.21 -24.96
CA LYS A 68 17.50 18.21 -25.09
C LYS A 68 16.19 17.78 -24.42
N THR A 69 16.23 17.56 -23.11
CA THR A 69 15.03 17.71 -22.26
C THR A 69 15.45 17.93 -20.81
N LYS A 70 15.96 19.14 -20.55
CA LYS A 70 15.90 19.74 -19.21
C LYS A 70 14.42 19.89 -18.83
N ILE A 71 14.09 19.52 -17.59
CA ILE A 71 12.80 19.69 -16.91
C ILE A 71 11.76 18.62 -17.29
N THR A 72 11.79 17.48 -16.59
CA THR A 72 10.65 16.62 -16.17
C THR A 72 11.14 15.20 -15.89
N ARG A 73 12.04 15.03 -14.90
CA ARG A 73 12.45 13.69 -14.46
C ARG A 73 12.65 13.55 -12.95
N GLU A 74 12.14 14.50 -12.16
CA GLU A 74 12.21 14.47 -10.69
C GLU A 74 10.87 14.12 -10.00
N GLU A 75 9.75 13.92 -10.72
CA GLU A 75 8.46 13.58 -10.10
C GLU A 75 7.91 12.19 -10.43
N LYS A 76 8.67 11.34 -11.11
CA LYS A 76 8.18 10.01 -11.54
C LYS A 76 9.05 8.84 -11.07
N HIS A 77 9.54 8.95 -9.84
CA HIS A 77 10.00 7.81 -9.05
C HIS A 77 9.18 7.76 -7.77
N PHE A 78 7.87 7.55 -7.91
CA PHE A 78 7.00 7.31 -6.77
C PHE A 78 7.34 5.92 -6.23
N MET A 79 8.00 5.88 -5.08
CA MET A 79 8.51 4.65 -4.44
C MET A 79 7.36 3.66 -4.16
N CYS A 80 7.38 2.51 -4.83
CA CYS A 80 6.47 1.39 -4.61
C CYS A 80 6.88 0.62 -3.34
N SER A 81 6.31 0.97 -2.18
CA SER A 81 6.53 0.20 -0.93
C SER A 81 5.29 0.14 -0.06
N GLU A 82 5.02 -1.02 0.53
CA GLU A 82 4.00 -1.21 1.55
C GLU A 82 4.43 -0.52 2.84
N PHE A 83 3.59 0.33 3.42
CA PHE A 83 3.88 0.93 4.71
C PHE A 83 2.62 1.27 5.51
N TRP A 84 2.77 1.25 6.83
CA TRP A 84 1.80 1.80 7.77
C TRP A 84 2.39 3.07 8.40
N LEU A 85 1.69 4.21 8.28
CA LEU A 85 2.22 5.49 8.78
C LEU A 85 2.47 5.48 10.30
N GLY A 86 1.68 4.69 11.03
CA GLY A 86 1.68 4.63 12.50
C GLY A 86 0.55 5.48 13.09
N LEU A 87 -0.14 4.91 14.09
CA LEU A 87 -1.35 5.49 14.69
C LEU A 87 -1.13 6.88 15.28
N LYS A 88 -0.01 7.08 15.98
CA LYS A 88 0.32 8.38 16.60
C LYS A 88 0.46 9.50 15.57
N LYS A 89 1.08 9.22 14.43
CA LYS A 89 1.19 10.19 13.33
C LYS A 89 -0.16 10.46 12.68
N ILE A 90 -0.96 9.40 12.45
CA ILE A 90 -2.32 9.54 11.93
C ILE A 90 -3.16 10.41 12.87
N PHE A 91 -3.14 10.12 14.17
CA PHE A 91 -3.84 10.90 15.20
C PHE A 91 -3.51 12.40 15.13
N TYR A 92 -2.22 12.76 15.05
CA TYR A 92 -1.83 14.17 14.94
C TYR A 92 -2.25 14.83 13.63
N ILE A 93 -2.36 14.07 12.53
CA ILE A 93 -2.86 14.59 11.26
C ILE A 93 -4.35 14.86 11.34
N VAL A 94 -5.15 13.87 11.77
CA VAL A 94 -6.62 13.93 11.65
C VAL A 94 -7.32 14.72 12.75
N ASN A 95 -6.59 15.11 13.81
CA ASN A 95 -7.12 15.90 14.93
C ASN A 95 -6.61 17.36 14.93
N GLN A 96 -6.17 17.88 13.78
CA GLN A 96 -5.80 19.30 13.69
C GLN A 96 -7.02 20.19 13.94
N LYS A 97 -6.85 21.20 14.80
CA LYS A 97 -7.92 22.15 15.15
C LYS A 97 -8.50 22.84 13.91
N ASN A 98 -9.78 23.18 13.98
CA ASN A 98 -10.54 23.89 12.93
C ASN A 98 -10.44 23.24 11.54
N THR A 99 -10.18 21.93 11.49
CA THR A 99 -9.96 21.20 10.26
C THR A 99 -10.71 19.87 10.32
N GLY A 100 -11.53 19.59 9.30
CA GLY A 100 -12.11 18.27 9.10
C GLY A 100 -11.24 17.42 8.17
N PHE A 101 -11.26 16.11 8.34
CA PHE A 101 -10.57 15.18 7.45
C PHE A 101 -11.53 14.13 6.90
N MET A 102 -11.22 13.65 5.71
CA MET A 102 -11.89 12.56 5.04
C MET A 102 -10.93 11.38 4.97
N LEU A 103 -11.44 10.18 5.24
CA LEU A 103 -10.76 8.94 4.88
C LEU A 103 -11.25 8.50 3.49
N TYR A 104 -10.32 8.17 2.60
CA TYR A 104 -10.59 7.59 1.28
C TYR A 104 -9.87 6.26 1.16
N VAL A 105 -10.62 5.19 0.95
CA VAL A 105 -10.13 3.84 0.70
C VAL A 105 -10.29 3.55 -0.78
N ALA A 106 -9.19 3.29 -1.49
CA ALA A 106 -9.20 2.80 -2.87
C ALA A 106 -8.87 1.31 -2.87
N LEU A 107 -9.64 0.54 -3.63
CA LEU A 107 -9.53 -0.90 -3.75
C LEU A 107 -9.36 -1.28 -5.23
N GLU A 108 -8.49 -2.24 -5.49
CA GLU A 108 -8.28 -2.85 -6.80
C GLU A 108 -8.35 -4.37 -6.65
N SER A 109 -9.10 -5.02 -7.53
CA SER A 109 -9.25 -6.47 -7.51
C SER A 109 -8.18 -7.17 -8.35
N GLU A 110 -8.09 -8.49 -8.22
CA GLU A 110 -7.24 -9.34 -9.09
C GLU A 110 -7.65 -9.30 -10.57
N ASP A 111 -8.92 -8.95 -10.86
CA ASP A 111 -9.46 -8.78 -12.22
C ASP A 111 -9.51 -7.31 -12.67
N ASP A 112 -8.67 -6.45 -12.08
CA ASP A 112 -8.49 -5.04 -12.43
C ASP A 112 -9.78 -4.19 -12.39
N THR A 113 -10.72 -4.57 -11.52
CA THR A 113 -11.88 -3.76 -11.18
C THR A 113 -11.58 -2.87 -9.98
N PHE A 114 -12.11 -1.66 -9.99
CA PHE A 114 -11.84 -0.65 -8.97
C PHE A 114 -13.08 -0.34 -8.16
N ALA A 115 -12.90 -0.18 -6.86
CA ALA A 115 -13.92 0.32 -5.96
C ALA A 115 -13.33 1.31 -4.95
N TYR A 116 -14.19 2.09 -4.32
CA TYR A 116 -13.79 3.00 -3.27
C TYR A 116 -14.85 3.11 -2.17
N ALA A 117 -14.38 3.50 -1.00
CA ALA A 117 -15.18 3.91 0.14
C ALA A 117 -14.58 5.19 0.72
N SER A 118 -15.39 6.22 0.90
CA SER A 118 -15.00 7.47 1.53
C SER A 118 -15.87 7.77 2.73
N TYR A 119 -15.27 8.38 3.75
CA TYR A 119 -15.92 8.76 4.99
C TYR A 119 -15.53 10.19 5.33
N ASP A 120 -16.50 11.09 5.38
CA ASP A 120 -16.26 12.43 5.92
C ASP A 120 -15.99 12.38 7.44
N ASN A 121 -15.52 13.48 8.01
CA ASN A 121 -15.29 13.61 9.45
C ASN A 121 -14.52 12.44 10.10
N PHE A 122 -13.44 12.00 9.48
CA PHE A 122 -12.55 10.97 10.01
C PHE A 122 -11.62 11.56 11.08
N TRP A 123 -11.64 10.98 12.28
CA TRP A 123 -10.74 11.34 13.38
C TRP A 123 -10.47 10.14 14.28
N LEU A 124 -9.43 10.23 15.11
CA LEU A 124 -9.04 9.20 16.08
C LEU A 124 -9.02 9.78 17.49
N GLU A 125 -9.43 9.00 18.48
CA GLU A 125 -9.12 9.28 19.88
C GLU A 125 -7.62 9.10 20.16
N ASP A 126 -7.17 9.53 21.34
CA ASP A 126 -5.76 9.42 21.75
C ASP A 126 -5.36 7.98 22.14
N GLU A 127 -4.09 7.84 22.56
CA GLU A 127 -3.49 6.58 23.00
C GLU A 127 -4.17 5.99 24.24
N THR A 128 -4.71 6.83 25.14
CA THR A 128 -5.43 6.37 26.35
C THR A 128 -6.78 5.71 26.03
N ARG A 129 -7.28 5.98 24.82
CA ARG A 129 -8.48 5.36 24.24
C ARG A 129 -8.13 4.39 23.11
N PHE A 130 -6.88 3.93 23.06
CA PHE A 130 -6.39 2.95 22.09
C PHE A 130 -6.65 3.36 20.64
N PHE A 131 -6.51 4.65 20.32
CA PHE A 131 -6.70 5.19 18.97
C PHE A 131 -8.05 4.82 18.35
N LYS A 132 -9.12 4.84 19.15
CA LYS A 132 -10.48 4.56 18.69
C LYS A 132 -10.84 5.39 17.46
N MET A 133 -11.35 4.72 16.43
CA MET A 133 -11.65 5.36 15.15
C MET A 133 -13.07 5.88 15.08
N HIS A 134 -13.23 7.07 14.50
CA HIS A 134 -14.53 7.67 14.22
C HIS A 134 -14.67 8.04 12.75
N LEU A 135 -15.77 7.62 12.15
CA LEU A 135 -16.12 7.82 10.74
C LEU A 135 -17.45 8.57 10.63
N GLY A 136 -17.49 9.60 9.79
CA GLY A 136 -18.70 10.29 9.36
C GLY A 136 -19.39 9.61 8.20
N ARG A 137 -20.15 10.36 7.41
CA ARG A 137 -21.01 9.83 6.34
C ARG A 137 -20.20 9.08 5.29
N TYR A 138 -20.71 7.91 4.94
CA TYR A 138 -20.15 7.07 3.89
C TYR A 138 -20.57 7.54 2.50
N SER A 139 -19.67 7.41 1.53
CA SER A 139 -19.96 7.46 0.09
C SER A 139 -19.04 6.48 -0.64
N GLY A 140 -19.51 5.84 -1.70
CA GLY A 140 -18.68 4.95 -2.52
C GLY A 140 -19.45 3.78 -3.11
N ASN A 141 -18.75 3.01 -3.93
CA ASN A 141 -19.28 1.82 -4.62
C ASN A 141 -18.78 0.49 -4.03
N ALA A 142 -17.89 0.50 -3.03
CA ALA A 142 -17.39 -0.71 -2.37
C ALA A 142 -18.33 -1.26 -1.27
N GLY A 143 -19.36 -0.49 -0.90
CA GLY A 143 -20.16 -0.70 0.30
C GLY A 143 -19.41 -0.29 1.58
N ASP A 144 -20.16 -0.09 2.67
CA ASP A 144 -19.63 0.35 3.96
C ASP A 144 -19.19 -0.86 4.82
N ALA A 145 -18.01 -1.41 4.53
CA ALA A 145 -17.49 -2.57 5.28
C ALA A 145 -17.09 -2.23 6.72
N PHE A 146 -16.83 -0.97 7.05
CA PHE A 146 -16.55 -0.59 8.43
C PHE A 146 -17.79 -0.66 9.30
N ARG A 147 -18.97 -0.30 8.78
CA ARG A 147 -20.23 -0.45 9.55
C ARG A 147 -20.84 -1.84 9.39
N GLY A 148 -20.56 -2.50 8.29
CA GLY A 148 -21.02 -3.86 7.98
C GLY A 148 -22.54 -3.98 7.87
N PHE A 149 -23.04 -5.21 8.01
CA PHE A 149 -24.47 -5.51 7.85
C PHE A 149 -25.19 -5.67 9.19
N ARG A 150 -24.44 -6.05 10.23
CA ARG A 150 -24.95 -6.32 11.58
C ARG A 150 -24.27 -5.39 12.58
N LYS A 151 -24.87 -5.24 13.76
CA LYS A 151 -24.34 -4.34 14.81
C LYS A 151 -22.95 -4.77 15.29
N GLU A 152 -22.74 -6.06 15.38
CA GLU A 152 -21.49 -6.73 15.74
C GLU A 152 -20.40 -6.55 14.68
N ASP A 153 -20.75 -6.27 13.42
CA ASP A 153 -19.76 -6.01 12.36
C ASP A 153 -19.18 -4.59 12.45
N ASN A 154 -19.82 -3.70 13.22
CA ASN A 154 -19.53 -2.27 13.17
C ASN A 154 -18.20 -1.93 13.86
N GLN A 155 -17.20 -1.59 13.06
CA GLN A 155 -15.86 -1.19 13.42
C GLN A 155 -15.73 0.33 13.67
N ASN A 156 -16.77 1.12 13.40
CA ASN A 156 -16.80 2.53 13.79
C ASN A 156 -16.91 2.66 15.32
N ALA A 157 -16.21 3.63 15.89
CA ALA A 157 -16.06 3.86 17.33
C ALA A 157 -15.41 2.70 18.09
N MET A 158 -14.66 1.84 17.39
CA MET A 158 -13.94 0.72 18.00
C MET A 158 -12.48 1.08 18.24
N PRO A 159 -11.88 0.63 19.35
CA PRO A 159 -10.46 0.79 19.64
C PRO A 159 -9.60 -0.04 18.68
N PHE A 160 -8.35 0.39 18.49
CA PHE A 160 -7.38 -0.41 17.75
C PHE A 160 -6.95 -1.62 18.60
N SER A 161 -6.78 -2.75 17.94
CA SER A 161 -6.36 -4.01 18.56
C SER A 161 -5.15 -4.57 17.82
N THR A 162 -4.25 -5.22 18.56
CA THR A 162 -3.06 -5.92 18.07
C THR A 162 -2.98 -7.28 18.76
N SER A 163 -1.99 -8.10 18.39
CA SER A 163 -1.80 -9.44 18.98
C SER A 163 -1.43 -9.42 20.46
N ASP A 164 -0.87 -8.30 20.94
CA ASP A 164 -0.46 -8.07 22.32
C ASP A 164 -1.45 -7.21 23.11
N VAL A 165 -2.37 -6.51 22.42
CA VAL A 165 -3.41 -5.67 23.03
C VAL A 165 -4.75 -6.00 22.39
N ASP A 166 -5.52 -6.87 23.04
CA ASP A 166 -6.83 -7.31 22.57
C ASP A 166 -7.96 -6.37 23.01
N ASN A 167 -8.50 -5.59 22.07
CA ASN A 167 -9.70 -4.78 22.23
C ASN A 167 -10.79 -5.13 21.20
N ASP A 168 -10.81 -6.37 20.68
CA ASP A 168 -11.53 -6.72 19.45
C ASP A 168 -13.00 -7.13 19.64
N GLY A 169 -13.50 -7.08 20.88
CA GLY A 169 -14.88 -7.42 21.22
C GLY A 169 -15.16 -8.92 21.36
N CYS A 170 -14.19 -9.81 21.14
CA CYS A 170 -14.34 -11.26 21.32
C CYS A 170 -13.97 -11.73 22.73
N ARG A 171 -14.84 -11.46 23.71
CA ARG A 171 -14.62 -11.85 25.10
C ARG A 171 -15.77 -12.71 25.66
N PRO A 172 -15.52 -13.96 26.09
CA PRO A 172 -14.26 -14.71 26.03
C PRO A 172 -13.92 -15.27 24.64
N ALA A 173 -14.91 -15.32 23.73
CA ALA A 173 -14.74 -15.71 22.34
C ALA A 173 -15.94 -15.25 21.50
N CYS A 174 -15.76 -15.12 20.18
CA CYS A 174 -16.81 -14.99 19.19
C CYS A 174 -16.96 -16.28 18.36
N SER A 175 -18.10 -16.46 17.70
CA SER A 175 -18.28 -17.50 16.67
C SER A 175 -18.20 -16.87 15.28
N ILE A 176 -17.05 -16.99 14.61
CA ILE A 176 -16.84 -16.48 13.24
C ILE A 176 -16.76 -17.67 12.30
N SER A 177 -17.67 -17.74 11.32
CA SER A 177 -17.75 -18.85 10.36
C SER A 177 -17.79 -20.25 11.02
N GLY A 178 -18.46 -20.35 12.18
CA GLY A 178 -18.58 -21.59 12.95
C GLY A 178 -17.34 -21.95 13.81
N GLN A 179 -16.32 -21.10 13.82
CA GLN A 179 -15.11 -21.29 14.65
C GLN A 179 -15.14 -20.36 15.86
N SER A 180 -14.73 -20.91 17.02
CA SER A 180 -14.54 -20.13 18.25
C SER A 180 -13.25 -19.30 18.15
N VAL A 181 -13.39 -17.99 18.02
CA VAL A 181 -12.29 -17.03 17.89
C VAL A 181 -12.11 -16.29 19.22
N LYS A 182 -10.92 -16.40 19.81
CA LYS A 182 -10.57 -15.66 21.04
C LYS A 182 -9.92 -14.30 20.76
N SER A 183 -9.26 -14.17 19.60
CA SER A 183 -8.69 -12.90 19.16
C SER A 183 -8.68 -12.83 17.64
N CYS A 184 -9.18 -11.74 17.11
CA CYS A 184 -9.22 -11.40 15.70
C CYS A 184 -7.84 -11.06 15.15
N SER A 185 -6.97 -10.44 15.96
CA SER A 185 -5.59 -10.21 15.55
C SER A 185 -4.88 -11.53 15.30
N HIS A 186 -4.98 -12.49 16.23
CA HIS A 186 -4.39 -13.83 16.03
C HIS A 186 -5.00 -14.58 14.86
N LEU A 187 -6.33 -14.53 14.67
CA LEU A 187 -7.00 -15.12 13.52
C LEU A 187 -6.47 -14.55 12.20
N SER A 188 -6.19 -13.24 12.17
CA SER A 188 -5.68 -12.54 11.00
C SER A 188 -4.15 -12.43 10.99
N ASN A 189 -3.42 -13.44 11.48
CA ASN A 189 -1.95 -13.49 11.44
C ASN A 189 -1.27 -12.28 12.13
N ASN A 190 -1.72 -11.96 13.34
CA ASN A 190 -1.21 -10.90 14.21
C ASN A 190 -1.29 -9.48 13.60
N THR A 191 -2.22 -9.24 12.68
CA THR A 191 -2.43 -7.89 12.13
C THR A 191 -3.09 -6.98 13.15
N GLY A 192 -2.72 -5.69 13.12
CA GLY A 192 -3.40 -4.67 13.90
C GLY A 192 -4.55 -4.03 13.13
N TRP A 193 -5.72 -3.87 13.75
CA TRP A 193 -6.87 -3.22 13.12
C TRP A 193 -7.91 -2.74 14.15
N TRP A 194 -8.88 -1.93 13.71
CA TRP A 194 -10.08 -1.61 14.48
C TRP A 194 -11.08 -2.76 14.39
N PHE A 195 -10.81 -3.84 15.10
CA PHE A 195 -11.70 -5.02 15.12
C PHE A 195 -12.93 -4.81 16.02
N ASN A 196 -14.04 -5.44 15.64
CA ASN A 196 -15.20 -5.67 16.50
C ASN A 196 -15.85 -6.97 16.06
N GLN A 197 -15.74 -8.01 16.88
CA GLN A 197 -16.01 -9.39 16.49
C GLN A 197 -15.40 -9.71 15.11
N CYS A 198 -14.16 -9.22 14.92
CA CYS A 198 -13.35 -9.18 13.71
C CYS A 198 -13.88 -8.24 12.62
N GLY A 199 -15.20 -8.12 12.45
CA GLY A 199 -15.83 -7.22 11.50
C GLY A 199 -15.66 -7.66 10.04
N LEU A 200 -15.95 -6.74 9.12
CA LEU A 200 -15.94 -7.01 7.68
C LEU A 200 -14.81 -6.33 6.91
N ALA A 201 -14.08 -5.38 7.50
CA ALA A 201 -12.88 -4.79 6.93
C ALA A 201 -11.63 -5.23 7.70
N ASN A 202 -10.57 -5.60 6.98
CA ASN A 202 -9.19 -5.66 7.49
C ASN A 202 -8.25 -5.42 6.30
N LEU A 203 -7.72 -4.20 6.20
CA LEU A 203 -6.84 -3.82 5.08
C LEU A 203 -5.36 -4.09 5.36
N ASN A 204 -5.02 -4.43 6.61
CA ASN A 204 -3.67 -4.81 7.01
C ASN A 204 -3.41 -6.32 6.86
N GLY A 205 -4.36 -7.06 6.27
CA GLY A 205 -4.21 -8.48 5.95
C GLY A 205 -3.04 -8.73 5.00
N ILE A 206 -2.50 -9.94 5.04
CA ILE A 206 -1.36 -10.32 4.20
C ILE A 206 -1.86 -10.51 2.76
N HIS A 207 -1.14 -9.94 1.79
CA HIS A 207 -1.34 -10.25 0.38
C HIS A 207 -1.15 -11.77 0.16
N TYR A 208 -2.05 -12.40 -0.59
CA TYR A 208 -2.22 -13.85 -0.66
C TYR A 208 -0.90 -14.63 -0.81
N PHE A 209 -0.63 -15.54 0.14
CA PHE A 209 0.42 -16.57 0.04
C PHE A 209 -0.24 -17.95 -0.04
N PRO A 210 0.17 -18.83 -0.99
CA PRO A 210 -0.37 -20.19 -1.05
C PRO A 210 -0.14 -20.92 0.28
N GLY A 211 -1.23 -21.43 0.88
CA GLY A 211 -1.21 -22.18 2.14
C GLY A 211 -1.74 -21.44 3.38
N LYS A 212 -2.12 -20.16 3.29
CA LYS A 212 -2.75 -19.42 4.41
C LYS A 212 -4.28 -19.34 4.30
N LEU A 213 -4.96 -19.24 5.45
CA LEU A 213 -6.41 -19.12 5.52
C LEU A 213 -6.91 -17.84 4.85
N LEU A 214 -8.05 -17.89 4.15
CA LEU A 214 -8.68 -16.70 3.55
C LEU A 214 -8.95 -15.57 4.57
N ALA A 215 -9.09 -15.91 5.85
CA ALA A 215 -9.27 -14.96 6.96
C ALA A 215 -8.03 -14.06 7.24
N THR A 216 -6.86 -14.38 6.69
CA THR A 216 -5.62 -13.59 6.86
C THR A 216 -5.38 -12.59 5.75
N GLY A 217 -6.22 -12.56 4.70
CA GLY A 217 -6.04 -11.70 3.53
C GLY A 217 -6.57 -10.27 3.70
N ILE A 218 -6.21 -9.39 2.77
CA ILE A 218 -6.83 -8.06 2.63
C ILE A 218 -8.33 -8.25 2.38
N ARG A 219 -9.18 -7.66 3.21
CA ARG A 219 -10.62 -7.89 3.20
C ARG A 219 -11.44 -6.60 3.20
N TRP A 220 -12.43 -6.56 2.32
CA TRP A 220 -13.52 -5.58 2.32
C TRP A 220 -14.86 -6.29 2.08
N GLY A 221 -15.51 -6.74 3.15
CA GLY A 221 -16.59 -7.73 3.09
C GLY A 221 -17.88 -7.31 2.39
N THR A 222 -18.07 -6.01 2.15
CA THR A 222 -19.23 -5.50 1.39
C THR A 222 -18.98 -5.40 -0.11
N TRP A 223 -17.74 -5.58 -0.56
CA TRP A 223 -17.41 -5.57 -1.99
C TRP A 223 -17.49 -6.99 -2.54
N THR A 224 -18.61 -7.27 -3.22
CA THR A 224 -18.93 -8.62 -3.72
C THR A 224 -19.27 -8.62 -5.20
N LYS A 225 -18.90 -9.68 -5.90
CA LYS A 225 -19.27 -9.98 -7.30
C LYS A 225 -19.98 -11.34 -7.33
N ASN A 226 -21.20 -11.40 -7.87
CA ASN A 226 -22.02 -12.62 -7.89
C ASN A 226 -22.15 -13.30 -6.50
N ASN A 227 -22.46 -12.51 -5.47
CA ASN A 227 -22.55 -12.96 -4.05
C ASN A 227 -21.26 -13.56 -3.47
N SER A 228 -20.13 -13.40 -4.15
CA SER A 228 -18.82 -13.83 -3.65
C SER A 228 -17.96 -12.62 -3.31
N PRO A 229 -17.19 -12.63 -2.21
CA PRO A 229 -16.24 -11.55 -1.89
C PRO A 229 -15.24 -11.34 -3.04
N VAL A 230 -14.99 -10.08 -3.39
CA VAL A 230 -13.97 -9.73 -4.37
C VAL A 230 -12.59 -9.95 -3.75
N LYS A 231 -11.69 -10.58 -4.51
CA LYS A 231 -10.27 -10.72 -4.12
C LYS A 231 -9.53 -9.43 -4.42
N ILE A 232 -8.90 -8.86 -3.41
CA ILE A 232 -8.25 -7.55 -3.46
C ILE A 232 -6.76 -7.75 -3.73
N LYS A 233 -6.27 -7.17 -4.84
CA LYS A 233 -4.85 -7.16 -5.25
C LYS A 233 -4.11 -5.95 -4.64
N SER A 234 -4.76 -4.79 -4.59
CA SER A 234 -4.16 -3.60 -4.00
C SER A 234 -5.16 -2.76 -3.20
N VAL A 235 -4.65 -2.09 -2.17
CA VAL A 235 -5.43 -1.17 -1.35
C VAL A 235 -4.62 0.06 -0.99
N SER A 236 -5.29 1.21 -0.92
CA SER A 236 -4.72 2.42 -0.32
C SER A 236 -5.71 3.13 0.59
N MET A 237 -5.25 3.56 1.75
CA MET A 237 -5.97 4.49 2.63
C MET A 237 -5.32 5.87 2.53
N LYS A 238 -6.10 6.88 2.18
CA LYS A 238 -5.65 8.25 1.97
C LYS A 238 -6.45 9.18 2.86
N ILE A 239 -5.78 10.15 3.47
CA ILE A 239 -6.39 11.17 4.32
C ILE A 239 -6.41 12.48 3.55
N ARG A 240 -7.58 13.10 3.42
CA ARG A 240 -7.74 14.38 2.74
C ARG A 240 -8.35 15.41 3.68
N ARG A 241 -7.76 16.60 3.72
CA ARG A 241 -8.36 17.76 4.41
C ARG A 241 -9.68 18.15 3.73
N ILE A 242 -10.73 18.31 4.52
CA ILE A 242 -12.01 18.88 4.11
C ILE A 242 -11.99 20.36 4.48
N TYR A 243 -12.11 21.23 3.48
CA TYR A 243 -12.23 22.66 3.71
C TYR A 243 -13.65 22.99 4.15
N ASN A 244 -13.80 23.58 5.34
CA ASN A 244 -15.06 24.16 5.76
C ASN A 244 -14.96 25.68 5.65
N PRO A 245 -15.68 26.32 4.70
CA PRO A 245 -15.58 27.76 4.45
C PRO A 245 -16.07 28.63 5.61
N TYR A 246 -16.68 28.04 6.65
CA TYR A 246 -17.30 28.76 7.76
C TYR A 246 -16.40 28.92 8.99
N PHE A 247 -15.24 28.27 9.04
CA PHE A 247 -14.24 28.48 10.08
C PHE A 247 -13.10 29.34 9.52
N LYS A 248 -13.12 30.64 9.86
CA LYS A 248 -12.06 31.63 9.58
C LYS A 248 -11.23 31.86 10.84
#